data_AF-A0A0L0V6A0-F1
#
_entry.id   AF-A0A0L0V6A0-F1
#
_cell.length_a   1.000
_cell.length_b   1.000
_cell.length_c   1.000
_cell.angle_alpha   90.00
_cell.angle_beta   90.00
_cell.angle_gamma   90.00
#
_symmetry.space_group_name_H-M   'P 1'
#
loop_
_entity.id
_entity.type
_entity.pdbx_description
1 polymer ?
#
loop_
_entity_poly.entity_id
_entity_poly.type
_entity_poly.pdbx_seq_one_letter_code
_entity_poly.pdbx_strand_id
1 'polypeptide(L)'
;MTETNNTKIKKKFIGKTGGAAKTTNNNKNNPRRTNEIPQEITENKQLNETIRACLPPTYNFELHKTIHQLTTNGIQTLGLQMPEGLLQFSLIISDIIRKFVPTCQNVIVLGDVTYGACCVDDFTAKALGCQMLIHYGHSCLIPVDQTSIKTLYVFVEIGIDRKHLTETIRANFPTCLKQPSHKQHISIQAEDSQEQVHLAVVGTVQFVSAVQAIKQDLEQPQDNDHNIKLITDQEEESNSVAHSSSNSQCQFKVTIPQIKPLSPGEILGCTAPKLSSTEIDAILYLGDGRFHLESIMITNPNIPAFRYDPYEKKITREGYDHVRMRETRASAISLASSTLFSTDQDRAWAVVLGTLGRQGSLSVLKSITTGLTLNNPQKTLIPILISELSAIKLGLISKSIDVCIQTSCPRLSIDWGHDFLVDRSSSSSTSNKESEKESERDRVIPLLNPYEVKVALGQVKSFQIHTSIDDNPNDDLLETYPMDFYADQSLGDWTPRHGRNIRPKRS
;
A
#
# COMPACT_ATOMS: atom_id res chain seq x y z
N MET A 1 -43.79 36.14 -16.54
CA MET A 1 -42.51 36.82 -16.28
C MET A 1 -41.53 35.78 -15.78
N THR A 2 -40.44 35.61 -16.54
CA THR A 2 -39.18 34.90 -16.24
C THR A 2 -39.23 33.42 -15.86
N GLU A 3 -39.32 32.58 -16.90
CA GLU A 3 -38.73 31.23 -16.91
C GLU A 3 -37.20 31.36 -17.03
N THR A 4 -36.44 30.73 -16.14
CA THR A 4 -34.98 30.56 -16.28
C THR A 4 -34.63 29.08 -16.30
N ASN A 5 -34.38 28.57 -17.52
CA ASN A 5 -33.79 27.27 -17.78
C ASN A 5 -32.34 27.24 -17.27
N ASN A 6 -32.03 26.30 -16.37
CA ASN A 6 -30.70 26.10 -15.82
C ASN A 6 -30.11 24.76 -16.31
N THR A 7 -29.48 24.78 -17.48
CA THR A 7 -28.81 23.62 -18.09
C THR A 7 -27.46 23.35 -17.42
N LYS A 8 -27.43 22.38 -16.51
CA LYS A 8 -26.18 21.84 -15.92
C LYS A 8 -25.40 21.03 -16.97
N ILE A 9 -24.34 21.60 -17.52
CA ILE A 9 -23.37 20.90 -18.38
C ILE A 9 -22.42 20.09 -17.50
N LYS A 10 -22.52 18.76 -17.55
CA LYS A 10 -21.56 17.81 -16.94
C LYS A 10 -20.33 17.68 -17.86
N LYS A 11 -19.16 18.12 -17.41
CA LYS A 11 -17.88 17.80 -18.09
C LYS A 11 -17.37 16.45 -17.62
N LYS A 12 -17.33 15.49 -18.55
CA LYS A 12 -16.81 14.13 -18.40
C LYS A 12 -15.32 14.17 -18.76
N PHE A 13 -14.43 13.81 -17.83
CA PHE A 13 -13.00 13.69 -18.08
C PHE A 13 -12.73 12.32 -18.71
N ILE A 14 -12.24 12.29 -19.95
CA ILE A 14 -11.75 11.09 -20.63
C ILE A 14 -10.40 11.50 -21.22
N GLY A 15 -9.31 11.01 -20.62
CA GLY A 15 -7.98 11.13 -21.21
C GLY A 15 -7.87 10.20 -22.42
N LYS A 16 -7.46 10.75 -23.56
CA LYS A 16 -6.96 9.96 -24.69
C LYS A 16 -5.53 10.41 -25.02
N THR A 17 -4.72 9.41 -25.26
CA THR A 17 -3.29 9.39 -25.57
C THR A 17 -2.97 10.08 -26.89
N GLY A 18 -1.72 10.55 -27.00
CA GLY A 18 -1.22 11.37 -28.09
C GLY A 18 -1.09 10.67 -29.43
N GLY A 19 -1.28 11.44 -30.49
CA GLY A 19 -0.91 11.13 -31.87
C GLY A 19 -0.43 12.43 -32.53
N ALA A 20 0.72 12.35 -33.18
CA ALA A 20 1.40 13.48 -33.82
C ALA A 20 0.58 14.07 -34.99
N ALA A 21 0.53 15.40 -35.10
CA ALA A 21 0.08 16.08 -36.30
C ALA A 21 0.80 17.44 -36.49
N LYS A 22 1.05 17.72 -37.77
CA LYS A 22 1.98 18.69 -38.35
C LYS A 22 1.75 20.16 -37.96
N THR A 23 2.86 20.89 -37.96
CA THR A 23 3.01 22.35 -37.90
C THR A 23 2.10 23.10 -38.88
N THR A 24 1.21 23.93 -38.34
CA THR A 24 0.72 25.15 -39.02
C THR A 24 0.63 26.30 -38.02
N ASN A 25 1.38 27.36 -38.32
CA ASN A 25 1.35 28.63 -37.60
C ASN A 25 -0.04 29.26 -37.72
N ASN A 26 -0.70 29.55 -36.60
CA ASN A 26 -1.71 30.59 -36.53
C ASN A 26 -1.85 31.14 -35.10
N ASN A 27 -1.38 32.37 -34.93
CA ASN A 27 -1.58 33.22 -33.76
C ASN A 27 -3.09 33.42 -33.52
N LYS A 28 -3.66 32.68 -32.56
CA LYS A 28 -4.88 33.09 -31.84
C LYS A 28 -4.73 32.71 -30.37
N ASN A 29 -4.88 33.73 -29.51
CA ASN A 29 -4.89 33.64 -28.05
C ASN A 29 -5.79 32.49 -27.58
N ASN A 30 -5.17 31.35 -27.26
CA ASN A 30 -5.81 30.31 -26.47
C ASN A 30 -5.79 30.75 -25.01
N PRO A 31 -6.90 30.68 -24.26
CA PRO A 31 -6.84 30.85 -22.81
C PRO A 31 -5.85 29.81 -22.27
N ARG A 32 -4.77 30.29 -21.62
CA ARG A 32 -3.71 29.46 -21.04
C ARG A 32 -4.35 28.26 -20.33
N ARG A 33 -3.91 27.05 -20.66
CA ARG A 33 -4.25 25.85 -19.88
C ARG A 33 -3.85 26.15 -18.43
N THR A 34 -4.83 26.14 -17.53
CA THR A 34 -4.74 26.69 -16.17
C THR A 34 -3.72 26.00 -15.25
N ASN A 35 -3.02 24.96 -15.73
CA ASN A 35 -2.09 24.13 -14.97
C ASN A 35 -0.69 24.01 -15.61
N GLU A 36 -0.40 24.70 -16.71
CA GLU A 36 0.94 24.66 -17.32
C GLU A 36 1.90 25.54 -16.51
N ILE A 37 3.04 24.96 -16.09
CA ILE A 37 4.08 25.68 -15.34
C ILE A 37 4.72 26.70 -16.30
N PRO A 38 4.77 27.99 -15.94
CA PRO A 38 5.40 29.02 -16.76
C PRO A 38 6.86 28.68 -17.11
N GLN A 39 7.27 28.98 -18.35
CA GLN A 39 8.65 28.80 -18.81
C GLN A 39 9.66 29.56 -17.93
N GLU A 40 9.26 30.71 -17.38
CA GLU A 40 10.06 31.50 -16.43
C GLU A 40 10.51 30.71 -15.20
N ILE A 41 9.74 29.68 -14.79
CA ILE A 41 10.09 28.78 -13.68
C ILE A 41 10.87 27.58 -14.21
N THR A 42 10.35 26.91 -15.24
CA THR A 42 10.95 25.67 -15.79
C THR A 42 12.35 25.90 -16.36
N GLU A 43 12.58 27.04 -17.02
CA GLU A 43 13.84 27.41 -17.69
C GLU A 43 14.73 28.30 -16.81
N ASN A 44 14.37 28.51 -15.53
CA ASN A 44 15.19 29.29 -14.61
C ASN A 44 16.53 28.58 -14.34
N LYS A 45 17.61 29.14 -14.92
CA LYS A 45 18.97 28.58 -14.82
C LYS A 45 19.44 28.43 -13.37
N GLN A 46 19.24 29.46 -12.55
CA GLN A 46 19.70 29.46 -11.17
C GLN A 46 18.96 28.41 -10.32
N LEU A 47 17.65 28.25 -10.53
CA LEU A 47 16.85 27.22 -9.87
C LEU A 47 17.34 25.82 -10.28
N ASN A 48 17.48 25.58 -11.58
CA ASN A 48 17.92 24.29 -12.12
C ASN A 48 19.32 23.89 -11.65
N GLU A 49 20.25 24.84 -11.59
CA GLU A 49 21.60 24.63 -11.06
C GLU A 49 21.56 24.33 -9.55
N THR A 50 20.75 25.08 -8.78
CA THR A 50 20.62 24.85 -7.32
C THR A 50 20.04 23.46 -7.04
N ILE A 51 18.97 23.06 -7.74
CA ILE A 51 18.37 21.72 -7.61
C ILE A 51 19.41 20.64 -7.91
N ARG A 52 20.14 20.77 -9.02
CA ARG A 52 21.14 19.78 -9.46
C ARG A 52 22.32 19.68 -8.49
N ALA A 53 22.73 20.79 -7.87
CA ALA A 53 23.85 20.82 -6.95
C ALA A 53 23.48 20.25 -5.56
N CYS A 54 22.23 20.41 -5.13
CA CYS A 54 21.82 20.11 -3.75
C CYS A 54 20.97 18.85 -3.60
N LEU A 55 20.33 18.35 -4.66
CA LEU A 55 19.42 17.21 -4.59
C LEU A 55 19.85 16.06 -5.53
N PRO A 56 19.65 14.81 -5.10
CA PRO A 56 19.98 13.63 -5.89
C PRO A 56 19.16 13.56 -7.20
N PRO A 57 19.79 13.22 -8.35
CA PRO A 57 19.11 13.18 -9.65
C PRO A 57 18.14 12.00 -9.80
N THR A 58 18.22 11.00 -8.91
CA THR A 58 17.37 9.82 -8.90
C THR A 58 15.95 10.10 -8.41
N TYR A 59 15.74 11.21 -7.70
CA TYR A 59 14.45 11.59 -7.13
C TYR A 59 13.89 12.84 -7.80
N ASN A 60 12.64 12.77 -8.24
CA ASN A 60 11.93 13.94 -8.76
C ASN A 60 11.03 14.57 -7.67
N PHE A 61 11.50 15.67 -7.06
CA PHE A 61 10.75 16.43 -6.06
C PHE A 61 9.73 17.44 -6.64
N GLU A 62 9.57 17.51 -7.97
CA GLU A 62 8.64 18.42 -8.66
C GLU A 62 8.72 19.89 -8.17
N LEU A 63 9.93 20.40 -7.90
CA LEU A 63 10.11 21.71 -7.28
C LEU A 63 9.61 22.87 -8.16
N HIS A 64 9.69 22.75 -9.49
CA HIS A 64 9.10 23.76 -10.39
C HIS A 64 7.60 23.91 -10.20
N LYS A 65 6.88 22.78 -10.05
CA LYS A 65 5.44 22.77 -9.80
C LYS A 65 5.12 23.33 -8.42
N THR A 66 5.93 22.98 -7.42
CA THR A 66 5.81 23.49 -6.05
C THR A 66 5.96 25.01 -6.04
N ILE A 67 7.05 25.54 -6.60
CA ILE A 67 7.31 26.99 -6.72
C ILE A 67 6.16 27.69 -7.45
N HIS A 68 5.70 27.14 -8.58
CA HIS A 68 4.57 27.71 -9.32
C HIS A 68 3.29 27.78 -8.46
N GLN A 69 2.97 26.72 -7.72
CA GLN A 69 1.80 26.71 -6.83
C GLN A 69 1.96 27.72 -5.68
N LEU A 70 3.13 27.79 -5.06
CA LEU A 70 3.36 28.73 -3.95
C LEU A 70 3.23 30.19 -4.41
N THR A 71 3.86 30.55 -5.53
CA THR A 71 3.81 31.90 -6.09
C THR A 71 2.39 32.27 -6.54
N THR A 72 1.71 31.36 -7.25
CA THR A 72 0.35 31.63 -7.78
C THR A 72 -0.67 31.85 -6.66
N ASN A 73 -0.48 31.20 -5.51
CA ASN A 73 -1.42 31.29 -4.40
C ASN A 73 -0.96 32.26 -3.30
N GLY A 74 0.17 32.96 -3.51
CA GLY A 74 0.70 33.92 -2.54
C GLY A 74 0.98 33.29 -1.17
N ILE A 75 1.45 32.05 -1.14
CA ILE A 75 1.67 31.30 0.10
C ILE A 75 2.81 31.95 0.90
N GLN A 76 2.56 32.15 2.19
CA GLN A 76 3.49 32.70 3.18
C GLN A 76 4.00 31.64 4.16
N THR A 77 3.09 30.77 4.62
CA THR A 77 3.40 29.67 5.54
C THR A 77 3.10 28.33 4.87
N LEU A 78 4.14 27.51 4.69
CA LEU A 78 4.10 26.22 4.01
C LEU A 78 4.42 25.09 4.98
N GLY A 79 3.61 24.04 5.00
CA GLY A 79 3.95 22.76 5.62
C GLY A 79 4.69 21.84 4.64
N LEU A 80 5.77 21.21 5.08
CA LEU A 80 6.46 20.13 4.38
C LEU A 80 6.34 18.84 5.19
N GLN A 81 5.75 17.81 4.61
CA GLN A 81 5.67 16.47 5.20
C GLN A 81 6.36 15.47 4.27
N MET A 82 7.24 14.66 4.84
CA MET A 82 8.07 13.69 4.11
C MET A 82 8.15 12.38 4.88
N PRO A 83 8.19 11.22 4.21
CA PRO A 83 8.61 9.97 4.86
C PRO A 83 10.08 10.08 5.32
N GLU A 84 10.45 9.21 6.26
CA GLU A 84 11.75 9.23 6.95
C GLU A 84 12.94 9.24 5.97
N GLY A 85 12.87 8.42 4.91
CA GLY A 85 13.92 8.35 3.89
C GLY A 85 14.13 9.65 3.09
N LEU A 86 13.10 10.51 3.02
CA LEU A 86 13.17 11.81 2.32
C LEU A 86 13.32 13.00 3.28
N LEU A 87 13.09 12.81 4.58
CA LEU A 87 13.15 13.89 5.59
C LEU A 87 14.52 14.58 5.61
N GLN A 88 15.60 13.87 5.29
CA GLN A 88 16.95 14.43 5.14
C GLN A 88 17.05 15.59 4.13
N PHE A 89 16.14 15.65 3.14
CA PHE A 89 16.12 16.71 2.12
C PHE A 89 15.24 17.90 2.51
N SER A 90 14.51 17.81 3.63
CA SER A 90 13.50 18.81 4.03
C SER A 90 14.07 20.22 4.19
N LEU A 91 15.22 20.37 4.84
CA LEU A 91 15.85 21.68 5.07
C LEU A 91 16.43 22.26 3.77
N ILE A 92 17.02 21.41 2.92
CA ILE A 92 17.54 21.82 1.60
C ILE A 92 16.39 22.32 0.72
N ILE A 93 15.28 21.56 0.66
CA ILE A 93 14.09 21.95 -0.08
C ILE A 93 13.49 23.25 0.49
N SER A 94 13.46 23.39 1.82
CA SER A 94 13.03 24.61 2.49
C SER A 94 13.87 25.83 2.08
N ASP A 95 15.20 25.70 2.00
CA ASP A 95 16.10 26.79 1.57
C ASP A 95 15.89 27.16 0.10
N ILE A 96 15.73 26.16 -0.77
CA ILE A 96 15.40 26.38 -2.19
C ILE A 96 14.07 27.15 -2.29
N ILE A 97 13.03 26.72 -1.57
CA ILE A 97 11.71 27.39 -1.60
C ILE A 97 11.82 28.84 -1.12
N ARG A 98 12.47 29.10 0.03
CA ARG A 98 12.66 30.47 0.55
C ARG A 98 13.41 31.37 -0.42
N LYS A 99 14.42 30.82 -1.11
CA LYS A 99 15.22 31.55 -2.10
C LYS A 99 14.43 31.95 -3.35
N PHE A 100 13.59 31.05 -3.86
CA PHE A 100 12.89 31.25 -5.13
C PHE A 100 11.42 31.70 -4.99
N VAL A 101 10.87 31.71 -3.78
CA VAL A 101 9.53 32.19 -3.47
C VAL A 101 9.61 33.21 -2.31
N PRO A 102 9.92 34.48 -2.58
CA PRO A 102 10.13 35.49 -1.52
C PRO A 102 8.93 35.70 -0.60
N THR A 103 7.70 35.39 -1.05
CA THR A 103 6.50 35.46 -0.22
C THR A 103 6.47 34.37 0.86
N CYS A 104 7.11 33.22 0.61
CA CYS A 104 7.07 32.03 1.47
C CYS A 104 8.34 31.95 2.34
N GLN A 105 8.37 32.73 3.41
CA GLN A 105 9.50 32.72 4.37
C GLN A 105 9.33 31.69 5.48
N ASN A 106 8.09 31.32 5.82
CA ASN A 106 7.79 30.41 6.91
C ASN A 106 7.55 29.00 6.35
N VAL A 107 8.59 28.18 6.32
CA VAL A 107 8.49 26.77 5.93
C VAL A 107 8.59 25.92 7.19
N ILE A 108 7.54 25.17 7.48
CA ILE A 108 7.41 24.31 8.65
C ILE A 108 7.60 22.87 8.19
N VAL A 109 8.64 22.21 8.69
CA VAL A 109 8.85 20.76 8.46
C VAL A 109 8.06 20.00 9.52
N LEU A 110 7.10 19.18 9.09
CA LEU A 110 6.36 18.27 9.96
C LEU A 110 7.26 17.05 10.21
N GLY A 111 7.78 16.96 11.44
CA GLY A 111 8.76 15.95 11.84
C GLY A 111 8.19 14.64 12.39
N ASP A 112 6.87 14.52 12.47
CA ASP A 112 6.20 13.27 12.89
C ASP A 112 6.33 12.19 11.80
N VAL A 113 6.25 10.94 12.23
CA VAL A 113 6.40 9.77 11.36
C VAL A 113 5.39 9.77 10.22
N THR A 114 5.83 9.38 9.03
CA THR A 114 4.97 9.36 7.83
C THR A 114 5.11 8.04 7.09
N TYR A 115 4.42 7.02 7.59
CA TYR A 115 4.44 5.66 7.02
C TYR A 115 3.83 5.50 5.63
N GLY A 116 2.96 6.41 5.20
CA GLY A 116 2.21 6.24 3.96
C GLY A 116 1.25 7.37 3.62
N ALA A 117 0.53 7.21 2.50
CA ALA A 117 -0.47 8.15 2.01
C ALA A 117 -1.60 8.47 3.01
N CYS A 118 -1.88 7.53 3.92
CA CYS A 118 -2.88 7.69 4.98
C CYS A 118 -2.41 8.61 6.12
N CYS A 119 -1.11 8.91 6.22
CA CYS A 119 -0.53 9.76 7.26
C CYS A 119 -0.53 11.26 6.90
N VAL A 120 -1.22 11.69 5.84
CA VAL A 120 -1.28 13.12 5.49
C VAL A 120 -1.73 13.94 6.71
N ASP A 121 -0.89 14.86 7.17
CA ASP A 121 -1.12 15.61 8.40
C ASP A 121 -1.55 17.06 8.11
N ASP A 122 -2.71 17.16 7.46
CA ASP A 122 -3.32 18.43 7.12
C ASP A 122 -3.92 19.14 8.35
N PHE A 123 -4.26 18.39 9.40
CA PHE A 123 -4.80 18.95 10.64
C PHE A 123 -3.75 19.72 11.45
N THR A 124 -2.58 19.13 11.70
CA THR A 124 -1.50 19.83 12.42
C THR A 124 -0.97 20.99 11.61
N ALA A 125 -0.78 20.81 10.30
CA ALA A 125 -0.36 21.90 9.40
C ALA A 125 -1.34 23.08 9.46
N LYS A 126 -2.65 22.82 9.44
CA LYS A 126 -3.67 23.87 9.59
C LYS A 126 -3.57 24.59 10.94
N ALA A 127 -3.41 23.82 12.03
CA ALA A 127 -3.31 24.37 13.38
C ALA A 127 -2.07 25.27 13.56
N LEU A 128 -0.97 24.97 12.85
CA LEU A 128 0.25 25.78 12.80
C LEU A 128 0.14 27.00 11.86
N GLY A 129 -1.00 27.20 11.22
CA GLY A 129 -1.23 28.33 10.31
C GLY A 129 -0.64 28.13 8.91
N CYS A 130 -0.29 26.89 8.52
CA CYS A 130 0.09 26.60 7.14
C CYS A 130 -1.10 26.84 6.20
N GLN A 131 -0.84 27.55 5.11
CA GLN A 131 -1.83 27.82 4.06
C GLN A 131 -1.85 26.71 3.01
N MET A 132 -0.73 25.98 2.90
CA MET A 132 -0.56 24.85 2.00
C MET A 132 0.35 23.79 2.64
N LEU A 133 0.11 22.53 2.32
CA LEU A 133 0.92 21.37 2.70
C LEU A 133 1.46 20.70 1.44
N ILE A 134 2.75 20.36 1.44
CA ILE A 134 3.35 19.45 0.45
C ILE A 134 3.57 18.11 1.13
N HIS A 135 2.95 17.05 0.59
CA HIS A 135 3.11 15.68 1.07
C HIS A 135 3.92 14.88 0.03
N TYR A 136 5.13 14.47 0.40
CA TYR A 136 6.05 13.76 -0.49
C TYR A 136 5.94 12.24 -0.36
N GLY A 137 6.29 11.54 -1.44
CA GLY A 137 6.55 10.09 -1.49
C GLY A 137 5.32 9.19 -1.68
N HIS A 138 4.10 9.72 -1.57
CA HIS A 138 2.89 8.91 -1.56
C HIS A 138 1.79 9.42 -2.48
N SER A 139 0.94 8.50 -2.95
CA SER A 139 -0.26 8.80 -3.75
C SER A 139 -1.31 9.56 -2.93
N CYS A 140 -2.26 10.20 -3.62
CA CYS A 140 -3.34 10.97 -3.01
C CYS A 140 -4.50 10.07 -2.52
N LEU A 141 -4.20 9.13 -1.63
CA LEU A 141 -5.19 8.22 -1.04
C LEU A 141 -6.36 8.98 -0.39
N ILE A 142 -6.01 10.07 0.32
CA ILE A 142 -6.95 11.09 0.77
C ILE A 142 -7.08 12.12 -0.35
N PRO A 143 -8.28 12.25 -0.96
CA PRO A 143 -8.50 13.23 -2.01
C PRO A 143 -8.23 14.66 -1.52
N VAL A 144 -7.66 15.50 -2.38
CA VAL A 144 -7.32 16.90 -2.06
C VAL A 144 -8.52 17.73 -1.59
N ASP A 145 -9.74 17.41 -2.05
CA ASP A 145 -10.99 18.04 -1.63
C ASP A 145 -11.46 17.61 -0.24
N GLN A 146 -10.86 16.58 0.35
CA GLN A 146 -11.11 16.10 1.72
C GLN A 146 -10.06 16.59 2.72
N THR A 147 -8.94 17.14 2.23
CA THR A 147 -7.94 17.79 3.08
C THR A 147 -8.44 19.15 3.57
N SER A 148 -8.07 19.53 4.79
CA SER A 148 -8.57 20.70 5.51
C SER A 148 -7.84 22.01 5.17
N ILE A 149 -6.73 21.88 4.44
CA ILE A 149 -5.91 22.94 3.83
C ILE A 149 -5.47 22.49 2.44
N LYS A 150 -5.00 23.42 1.61
CA LYS A 150 -4.53 23.10 0.26
C LYS A 150 -3.36 22.12 0.35
N THR A 151 -3.50 20.95 -0.28
CA THR A 151 -2.46 19.91 -0.23
C THR A 151 -1.96 19.58 -1.64
N LEU A 152 -0.65 19.58 -1.83
CA LEU A 152 0.01 19.09 -3.03
C LEU A 152 0.73 17.78 -2.72
N TYR A 153 0.33 16.72 -3.41
CA TYR A 153 1.04 15.45 -3.38
C TYR A 153 2.16 15.44 -4.42
N VAL A 154 3.35 15.02 -4.01
CA VAL A 154 4.51 14.79 -4.88
C VAL A 154 4.93 13.34 -4.70
N PHE A 155 4.75 12.49 -5.70
CA PHE A 155 4.90 11.03 -5.53
C PHE A 155 6.36 10.59 -5.43
N VAL A 156 7.28 11.42 -5.94
CA VAL A 156 8.72 11.13 -6.00
C VAL A 156 8.98 9.82 -6.74
N GLU A 157 8.81 9.86 -8.06
CA GLU A 157 9.09 8.71 -8.93
C GLU A 157 10.59 8.36 -8.92
N ILE A 158 10.87 7.05 -9.00
CA ILE A 158 12.22 6.50 -9.06
C ILE A 158 12.40 5.80 -10.41
N GLY A 159 13.45 6.19 -11.13
CA GLY A 159 13.78 5.57 -12.43
C GLY A 159 14.24 4.12 -12.28
N ILE A 160 13.76 3.25 -13.17
CA ILE A 160 14.19 1.85 -13.27
C ILE A 160 14.77 1.59 -14.67
N ASP A 161 15.85 0.81 -14.73
CA ASP A 161 16.37 0.24 -15.97
C ASP A 161 15.40 -0.81 -16.53
N ARG A 162 14.46 -0.35 -17.35
CA ARG A 162 13.41 -1.17 -17.96
C ARG A 162 13.96 -2.25 -18.90
N LYS A 163 15.06 -1.98 -19.59
CA LYS A 163 15.67 -2.94 -20.51
C LYS A 163 16.17 -4.15 -19.72
N HIS A 164 16.96 -3.89 -18.69
CA HIS A 164 17.48 -4.94 -17.82
C HIS A 164 16.37 -5.74 -17.13
N LEU A 165 15.32 -5.07 -16.63
CA LEU A 165 14.16 -5.73 -16.04
C LEU A 165 13.50 -6.70 -17.03
N THR A 166 13.24 -6.25 -18.26
CA THR A 166 12.56 -7.04 -19.28
C THR A 166 13.41 -8.24 -19.72
N GLU A 167 14.72 -8.05 -19.90
CA GLU A 167 15.66 -9.13 -20.20
C GLU A 167 15.72 -10.16 -19.07
N THR A 168 15.75 -9.70 -17.81
CA THR A 168 15.75 -10.56 -16.63
C THR A 168 14.48 -11.41 -16.55
N ILE A 169 13.30 -10.82 -16.83
CA ILE A 169 12.03 -11.56 -16.82
C ILE A 169 12.04 -12.66 -17.88
N ARG A 170 12.42 -12.31 -19.13
CA ARG A 170 12.46 -13.26 -20.24
C ARG A 170 13.43 -14.42 -20.01
N ALA A 171 14.57 -14.13 -19.38
CA ALA A 171 15.58 -15.14 -19.09
C ALA A 171 15.17 -16.14 -17.99
N ASN A 172 14.29 -15.75 -17.05
CA ASN A 172 14.06 -16.54 -15.83
C ASN A 172 12.65 -17.17 -15.75
N PHE A 173 11.57 -16.46 -16.12
CA PHE A 173 10.20 -16.94 -15.88
C PHE A 173 9.84 -18.28 -16.55
N PRO A 174 10.27 -18.60 -17.79
CA PRO A 174 9.98 -19.89 -18.40
C PRO A 174 10.50 -21.08 -17.59
N THR A 175 11.56 -20.90 -16.81
CA THR A 175 12.17 -21.94 -15.99
C THR A 175 11.68 -21.89 -14.54
N CYS A 176 11.50 -20.68 -13.98
CA CYS A 176 11.08 -20.48 -12.60
C CYS A 176 9.68 -21.03 -12.29
N LEU A 177 8.80 -21.13 -13.29
CA LEU A 177 7.45 -21.69 -13.14
C LEU A 177 7.43 -23.23 -13.21
N LYS A 178 8.48 -23.87 -13.73
CA LYS A 178 8.54 -25.34 -13.98
C LYS A 178 9.00 -26.17 -12.78
N GLN A 179 9.15 -25.61 -11.58
CA GLN A 179 9.55 -26.43 -10.43
C GLN A 179 8.45 -27.43 -10.03
N PRO A 180 8.79 -28.70 -9.76
CA PRO A 180 7.83 -29.79 -9.69
C PRO A 180 7.01 -29.74 -8.40
N SER A 181 5.72 -29.45 -8.52
CA SER A 181 4.74 -29.92 -7.53
C SER A 181 4.63 -31.43 -7.64
N HIS A 182 4.86 -32.16 -6.55
CA HIS A 182 4.67 -33.60 -6.45
C HIS A 182 3.33 -34.06 -7.08
N LYS A 183 3.39 -34.75 -8.23
CA LYS A 183 2.72 -36.03 -8.56
C LYS A 183 2.62 -36.28 -10.08
N GLN A 184 2.99 -37.52 -10.43
CA GLN A 184 2.54 -38.36 -11.57
C GLN A 184 3.18 -38.25 -12.97
N HIS A 185 3.70 -39.42 -13.36
CA HIS A 185 3.85 -40.03 -14.69
C HIS A 185 4.24 -39.13 -15.88
N ILE A 186 5.50 -39.27 -16.28
CA ILE A 186 6.03 -38.84 -17.57
C ILE A 186 5.48 -39.78 -18.65
N SER A 187 4.52 -39.29 -19.44
CA SER A 187 4.29 -39.78 -20.81
C SER A 187 4.91 -38.77 -21.77
N ILE A 188 5.91 -39.22 -22.53
CA ILE A 188 6.62 -38.43 -23.54
C ILE A 188 5.72 -38.31 -24.77
N GLN A 189 5.06 -37.17 -24.92
CA GLN A 189 4.72 -36.60 -26.22
C GLN A 189 5.07 -35.11 -26.16
N ALA A 190 6.20 -34.78 -26.79
CA ALA A 190 6.62 -33.40 -26.98
C ALA A 190 5.75 -32.79 -28.09
N GLU A 191 4.69 -32.08 -27.69
CA GLU A 191 4.05 -31.09 -28.55
C GLU A 191 4.76 -29.75 -28.32
N ASP A 192 5.30 -29.16 -29.40
CA ASP A 192 5.82 -27.80 -29.48
C ASP A 192 4.70 -26.78 -29.19
N SER A 193 4.27 -26.72 -27.93
CA SER A 193 3.37 -25.69 -27.45
C SER A 193 4.20 -24.44 -27.16
N GLN A 194 3.91 -23.34 -27.87
CA GLN A 194 4.43 -22.03 -27.51
C GLN A 194 4.00 -21.73 -26.07
N GLU A 195 4.95 -21.80 -25.15
CA GLU A 195 4.69 -21.57 -23.73
C GLU A 195 4.35 -20.10 -23.52
N GLN A 196 3.07 -19.82 -23.27
CA GLN A 196 2.59 -18.48 -22.92
C GLN A 196 2.56 -18.33 -21.40
N VAL A 197 3.17 -17.26 -20.88
CA VAL A 197 3.19 -16.93 -19.45
C VAL A 197 2.38 -15.66 -19.21
N HIS A 198 1.37 -15.75 -18.35
CA HIS A 198 0.52 -14.63 -17.95
C HIS A 198 0.93 -14.09 -16.56
N LEU A 199 1.55 -12.90 -16.57
CA LEU A 199 1.99 -12.20 -15.35
C LEU A 199 1.00 -11.12 -14.91
N ALA A 200 0.73 -11.06 -13.60
CA ALA A 200 0.17 -9.88 -12.96
C ALA A 200 1.30 -9.01 -12.41
N VAL A 201 1.46 -7.78 -12.91
CA VAL A 201 2.55 -6.90 -12.50
C VAL A 201 2.04 -5.77 -11.62
N VAL A 202 2.66 -5.62 -10.45
CA VAL A 202 2.29 -4.65 -9.42
C VAL A 202 3.53 -3.99 -8.81
N GLY A 203 3.35 -2.88 -8.11
CA GLY A 203 4.41 -2.14 -7.42
C GLY A 203 3.86 -1.06 -6.49
N THR A 204 4.76 -0.25 -5.95
CA THR A 204 4.37 0.96 -5.19
C THR A 204 4.24 2.16 -6.13
N VAL A 205 3.68 3.27 -5.61
CA VAL A 205 3.53 4.51 -6.37
C VAL A 205 4.84 5.02 -6.99
N GLN A 206 5.98 4.78 -6.32
CA GLN A 206 7.31 5.23 -6.76
C GLN A 206 7.75 4.56 -8.07
N PHE A 207 7.25 3.36 -8.36
CA PHE A 207 7.60 2.54 -9.53
C PHE A 207 6.46 2.39 -10.53
N VAL A 208 5.33 3.07 -10.33
CA VAL A 208 4.09 2.86 -11.10
C VAL A 208 4.29 3.10 -12.61
N SER A 209 5.12 4.08 -12.98
CA SER A 209 5.48 4.36 -14.37
C SER A 209 6.18 3.17 -15.04
N ALA A 210 7.09 2.49 -14.33
CA ALA A 210 7.76 1.28 -14.83
C ALA A 210 6.80 0.09 -14.89
N VAL A 211 5.98 -0.11 -13.85
CA VAL A 211 4.94 -1.15 -13.80
C VAL A 211 3.97 -1.03 -14.99
N GLN A 212 3.56 0.19 -15.34
CA GLN A 212 2.61 0.39 -16.43
C GLN A 212 3.25 0.21 -17.82
N ALA A 213 4.53 0.56 -17.96
CA ALA A 213 5.24 0.46 -19.22
C ALA A 213 5.64 -0.99 -19.57
N ILE A 214 5.89 -1.83 -18.55
CA ILE A 214 6.41 -3.20 -18.74
C ILE A 214 5.51 -4.09 -19.60
N LYS A 215 4.21 -3.80 -19.62
CA LYS A 215 3.25 -4.52 -20.46
C LYS A 215 3.61 -4.40 -21.93
N GLN A 216 3.92 -3.20 -22.39
CA GLN A 216 4.33 -2.98 -23.78
C GLN A 216 5.70 -3.62 -24.05
N ASP A 217 6.61 -3.55 -23.08
CA ASP A 217 7.97 -4.08 -23.23
C ASP A 217 8.01 -5.61 -23.34
N LEU A 218 7.15 -6.31 -22.59
CA LEU A 218 7.10 -7.78 -22.57
C LEU A 218 6.22 -8.39 -23.66
N GLU A 219 5.07 -7.78 -23.97
CA GLU A 219 4.13 -8.30 -24.98
C GLU A 219 4.64 -8.09 -26.43
N GLN A 220 5.65 -7.22 -26.64
CA GLN A 220 6.31 -7.08 -27.93
C GLN A 220 7.37 -8.18 -28.17
N PRO A 221 7.55 -8.65 -29.42
CA PRO A 221 8.62 -9.60 -29.77
C PRO A 221 10.01 -9.00 -29.49
N GLN A 222 10.97 -9.81 -29.01
CA GLN A 222 12.36 -9.36 -28.90
C GLN A 222 12.98 -9.09 -30.29
N ASP A 223 13.64 -7.94 -30.44
CA ASP A 223 14.64 -7.77 -31.50
C ASP A 223 15.86 -8.65 -31.18
N ASN A 224 16.25 -9.51 -32.11
CA ASN A 224 17.23 -10.60 -31.93
C ASN A 224 18.69 -10.16 -31.72
N ASP A 225 18.97 -8.88 -31.47
CA ASP A 225 20.33 -8.40 -31.21
C ASP A 225 20.57 -8.33 -29.70
N HIS A 226 21.11 -9.39 -29.09
CA HIS A 226 22.24 -9.33 -28.15
C HIS A 226 22.47 -10.67 -27.42
N ASN A 227 23.73 -11.11 -27.42
CA ASN A 227 24.25 -12.26 -26.68
C ASN A 227 24.06 -12.06 -25.16
N ILE A 228 23.16 -12.83 -24.55
CA ILE A 228 22.95 -12.84 -23.10
C ILE A 228 24.10 -13.61 -22.44
N LYS A 229 24.89 -12.94 -21.58
CA LYS A 229 25.77 -13.60 -20.62
C LYS A 229 24.92 -13.99 -19.41
N LEU A 230 24.64 -15.28 -19.26
CA LEU A 230 24.20 -15.85 -17.99
C LEU A 230 25.33 -15.66 -16.97
N ILE A 231 25.09 -14.88 -15.93
CA ILE A 231 25.98 -14.81 -14.77
C ILE A 231 25.31 -15.67 -13.69
N THR A 232 25.75 -16.91 -13.58
CA THR A 232 25.50 -17.77 -12.42
C THR A 232 26.71 -17.71 -11.50
N ASP A 233 26.48 -17.60 -10.19
CA ASP A 233 27.52 -17.61 -9.16
C ASP A 233 28.19 -19.00 -9.06
N GLN A 234 29.14 -19.29 -9.95
CA GLN A 234 30.15 -20.33 -9.75
C GLN A 234 31.48 -19.88 -10.37
N GLU A 235 32.42 -19.44 -9.53
CA GLU A 235 33.84 -19.39 -9.87
C GLU A 235 34.37 -20.82 -9.95
N GLU A 236 34.29 -21.48 -11.12
CA GLU A 236 35.12 -22.63 -11.42
C GLU A 236 35.72 -22.51 -12.83
N GLU A 237 37.05 -22.52 -12.87
CA GLU A 237 37.86 -22.59 -14.07
C GLU A 237 37.55 -23.87 -14.87
N SER A 238 36.88 -23.77 -16.01
CA SER A 238 37.16 -24.65 -17.15
C SER A 238 36.59 -24.10 -18.46
N ASN A 239 37.49 -23.99 -19.44
CA ASN A 239 37.16 -23.71 -20.83
C ASN A 239 36.38 -24.90 -21.44
N SER A 240 35.06 -24.88 -21.36
CA SER A 240 34.20 -25.60 -22.32
C SER A 240 32.90 -24.83 -22.52
N VAL A 241 32.79 -24.21 -23.69
CA VAL A 241 31.59 -23.52 -24.14
C VAL A 241 30.49 -24.55 -24.39
N ALA A 242 29.59 -24.73 -23.42
CA ALA A 242 28.33 -25.41 -23.64
C ALA A 242 27.32 -24.41 -24.22
N HIS A 243 27.11 -24.46 -25.54
CA HIS A 243 25.99 -23.79 -26.18
C HIS A 243 24.68 -24.53 -25.83
N SER A 244 23.98 -24.08 -24.79
CA SER A 244 22.56 -24.39 -24.61
C SER A 244 21.72 -23.34 -25.34
N SER A 245 21.68 -23.43 -26.66
CA SER A 245 20.70 -22.72 -27.49
C SER A 245 19.33 -23.38 -27.33
N SER A 246 18.62 -23.02 -26.26
CA SER A 246 17.17 -23.16 -26.18
C SER A 246 16.56 -21.77 -26.17
N ASN A 247 16.48 -21.14 -27.35
CA ASN A 247 15.58 -20.02 -27.57
C ASN A 247 14.14 -20.58 -27.55
N SER A 248 13.64 -20.96 -26.37
CA SER A 248 12.21 -21.11 -26.19
C SER A 248 11.64 -19.70 -26.21
N GLN A 249 11.07 -19.31 -27.34
CA GLN A 249 10.45 -17.99 -27.52
C GLN A 249 9.13 -17.95 -26.74
N CYS A 250 9.23 -17.83 -25.41
CA CYS A 250 8.10 -17.74 -24.49
C CYS A 250 7.35 -16.43 -24.74
N GLN A 251 6.04 -16.53 -24.95
CA GLN A 251 5.18 -15.37 -25.14
C GLN A 251 4.67 -14.87 -23.79
N PHE A 252 4.75 -13.56 -23.55
CA PHE A 252 4.23 -12.97 -22.31
C PHE A 252 2.87 -12.33 -22.55
N LYS A 253 1.97 -12.50 -21.59
CA LYS A 253 0.73 -11.73 -21.43
C LYS A 253 0.82 -10.99 -20.10
N VAL A 254 0.53 -9.69 -20.07
CA VAL A 254 0.69 -8.88 -18.86
C VAL A 254 -0.63 -8.25 -18.45
N THR A 255 -1.06 -8.52 -17.22
CA THR A 255 -2.15 -7.81 -16.54
C THR A 255 -1.56 -6.83 -15.53
N ILE A 256 -1.99 -5.57 -15.62
CA ILE A 256 -1.71 -4.55 -14.60
C ILE A 256 -3.03 -4.32 -13.85
N PRO A 257 -3.26 -4.98 -12.69
CA PRO A 257 -4.53 -4.90 -12.00
C PRO A 257 -4.71 -3.51 -11.37
N GLN A 258 -5.96 -3.11 -11.12
CA GLN A 258 -6.26 -1.85 -10.43
C GLN A 258 -7.31 -2.07 -9.34
N ILE A 259 -6.99 -1.64 -8.13
CA ILE A 259 -7.94 -1.55 -7.01
C ILE A 259 -8.15 -0.08 -6.65
N LYS A 260 -9.36 0.44 -6.89
CA LYS A 260 -9.64 1.86 -6.64
C LYS A 260 -9.62 2.16 -5.14
N PRO A 261 -9.09 3.33 -4.73
CA PRO A 261 -8.74 4.49 -5.54
C PRO A 261 -7.32 4.50 -6.14
N LEU A 262 -6.54 3.43 -5.97
CA LEU A 262 -5.13 3.38 -6.39
C LEU A 262 -4.99 3.39 -7.91
N SER A 263 -3.81 3.79 -8.36
CA SER A 263 -3.45 3.78 -9.78
C SER A 263 -3.34 2.35 -10.31
N PRO A 264 -3.49 2.11 -11.63
CA PRO A 264 -3.22 0.78 -12.20
C PRO A 264 -1.81 0.31 -11.84
N GLY A 265 -1.72 -0.90 -11.30
CA GLY A 265 -0.47 -1.54 -10.85
C GLY A 265 -0.02 -1.14 -9.44
N GLU A 266 -0.64 -0.13 -8.83
CA GLU A 266 -0.29 0.31 -7.48
C GLU A 266 -1.00 -0.55 -6.42
N ILE A 267 -0.25 -0.99 -5.42
CA ILE A 267 -0.77 -1.68 -4.22
C ILE A 267 -0.26 -1.00 -2.94
N LEU A 268 -1.02 -1.14 -1.86
CA LEU A 268 -0.64 -0.71 -0.51
C LEU A 268 -0.44 -1.93 0.39
N GLY A 269 0.29 -1.76 1.50
CA GLY A 269 0.40 -2.83 2.51
C GLY A 269 -0.94 -3.27 3.12
N CYS A 270 -1.98 -2.46 2.99
CA CYS A 270 -3.34 -2.71 3.48
C CYS A 270 -4.42 -2.80 2.38
N THR A 271 -4.04 -2.73 1.10
CA THR A 271 -4.99 -2.74 -0.02
C THR A 271 -4.36 -3.36 -1.26
N ALA A 272 -4.86 -4.52 -1.68
CA ALA A 272 -4.39 -5.27 -2.83
C ALA A 272 -5.55 -5.90 -3.62
N PRO A 273 -5.41 -6.06 -4.95
CA PRO A 273 -6.45 -6.67 -5.78
C PRO A 273 -6.54 -8.18 -5.56
N LYS A 274 -7.75 -8.72 -5.68
CA LYS A 274 -7.98 -10.16 -5.87
C LYS A 274 -7.73 -10.52 -7.34
N LEU A 275 -7.01 -11.60 -7.57
CA LEU A 275 -6.60 -12.09 -8.87
C LEU A 275 -7.20 -13.48 -9.11
N SER A 276 -7.42 -13.83 -10.38
CA SER A 276 -7.87 -15.17 -10.76
C SER A 276 -6.68 -16.11 -10.89
N SER A 277 -6.59 -17.13 -10.04
CA SER A 277 -5.52 -18.13 -10.08
C SER A 277 -5.63 -19.08 -11.28
N THR A 278 -6.76 -19.08 -11.99
CA THR A 278 -6.93 -19.86 -13.23
C THR A 278 -6.44 -19.10 -14.47
N GLU A 279 -6.25 -17.78 -14.36
CA GLU A 279 -5.82 -16.94 -15.48
C GLU A 279 -4.38 -16.45 -15.33
N ILE A 280 -3.91 -16.22 -14.10
CA ILE A 280 -2.62 -15.60 -13.81
C ILE A 280 -1.65 -16.67 -13.28
N ASP A 281 -0.54 -16.84 -13.99
CA ASP A 281 0.49 -17.83 -13.66
C ASP A 281 1.40 -17.35 -12.52
N ALA A 282 1.68 -16.05 -12.46
CA ALA A 282 2.50 -15.47 -11.39
C ALA A 282 2.25 -13.98 -11.15
N ILE A 283 2.53 -13.55 -9.93
CA ILE A 283 2.63 -12.15 -9.53
C ILE A 283 4.09 -11.71 -9.63
N LEU A 284 4.34 -10.60 -10.32
CA LEU A 284 5.63 -9.92 -10.32
C LEU A 284 5.48 -8.56 -9.63
N TYR A 285 6.16 -8.39 -8.50
CA TYR A 285 6.22 -7.16 -7.75
C TYR A 285 7.51 -6.40 -8.04
N LEU A 286 7.39 -5.14 -8.44
CA LEU A 286 8.52 -4.22 -8.64
C LEU A 286 8.65 -3.34 -7.40
N GLY A 287 9.73 -3.52 -6.67
CA GLY A 287 10.06 -2.70 -5.51
C GLY A 287 11.01 -3.39 -4.55
N ASP A 288 11.51 -2.60 -3.62
CA ASP A 288 12.27 -3.07 -2.48
C ASP A 288 11.36 -3.51 -1.34
N GLY A 289 11.90 -4.37 -0.47
CA GLY A 289 11.18 -4.88 0.69
C GLY A 289 10.00 -5.79 0.37
N ARG A 290 9.36 -6.29 1.42
CA ARG A 290 8.28 -7.30 1.33
C ARG A 290 6.92 -6.79 1.79
N PHE A 291 6.87 -5.66 2.51
CA PHE A 291 5.63 -5.16 3.12
C PHE A 291 4.46 -5.04 2.12
N HIS A 292 4.66 -4.41 0.96
CA HIS A 292 3.60 -4.28 -0.05
C HIS A 292 3.34 -5.59 -0.78
N LEU A 293 4.39 -6.36 -1.09
CA LEU A 293 4.26 -7.67 -1.72
C LEU A 293 3.41 -8.64 -0.89
N GLU A 294 3.63 -8.66 0.43
CA GLU A 294 2.88 -9.52 1.34
C GLU A 294 1.37 -9.24 1.28
N SER A 295 0.92 -8.00 1.03
CA SER A 295 -0.52 -7.70 0.98
C SER A 295 -1.21 -8.39 -0.21
N ILE A 296 -0.56 -8.43 -1.37
CA ILE A 296 -1.09 -9.14 -2.53
C ILE A 296 -0.94 -10.65 -2.39
N MET A 297 0.11 -11.14 -1.72
CA MET A 297 0.26 -12.55 -1.39
C MET A 297 -0.83 -13.03 -0.43
N ILE A 298 -1.12 -12.29 0.64
CA ILE A 298 -2.17 -12.62 1.62
C ILE A 298 -3.53 -12.79 0.92
N THR A 299 -3.85 -11.91 -0.02
CA THR A 299 -5.10 -11.93 -0.80
C THR A 299 -5.13 -13.05 -1.84
N ASN A 300 -3.96 -13.46 -2.36
CA ASN A 300 -3.81 -14.37 -3.49
C ASN A 300 -2.80 -15.51 -3.18
N PRO A 301 -3.10 -16.37 -2.18
CA PRO A 301 -2.15 -17.37 -1.67
C PRO A 301 -1.78 -18.47 -2.67
N ASN A 302 -2.62 -18.68 -3.69
CA ASN A 302 -2.45 -19.76 -4.65
C ASN A 302 -1.64 -19.35 -5.90
N ILE A 303 -1.23 -18.08 -5.99
CA ILE A 303 -0.48 -17.57 -7.14
C ILE A 303 0.99 -17.36 -6.72
N PRO A 304 1.96 -18.00 -7.38
CA PRO A 304 3.38 -17.77 -7.13
C PRO A 304 3.75 -16.29 -7.23
N ALA A 305 4.47 -15.78 -6.23
CA ALA A 305 4.89 -14.39 -6.19
C ALA A 305 6.40 -14.25 -6.38
N PHE A 306 6.81 -13.25 -7.15
CA PHE A 306 8.19 -12.91 -7.41
C PHE A 306 8.42 -11.42 -7.15
N ARG A 307 9.56 -11.09 -6.58
CA ARG A 307 10.01 -9.71 -6.35
C ARG A 307 11.19 -9.40 -7.23
N TYR A 308 11.10 -8.33 -8.00
CA TYR A 308 12.25 -7.70 -8.63
C TYR A 308 12.67 -6.47 -7.83
N ASP A 309 13.87 -6.53 -7.26
CA ASP A 309 14.49 -5.41 -6.56
C ASP A 309 15.23 -4.53 -7.58
N PRO A 310 14.79 -3.27 -7.80
CA PRO A 310 15.40 -2.40 -8.79
C PRO A 310 16.80 -1.89 -8.41
N TYR A 311 17.18 -1.98 -7.13
CA TYR A 311 18.49 -1.57 -6.64
C TYR A 311 19.50 -2.70 -6.74
N GLU A 312 19.13 -3.89 -6.26
CA GLU A 312 19.98 -5.10 -6.35
C GLU A 312 19.97 -5.72 -7.75
N LYS A 313 19.00 -5.34 -8.59
CA LYS A 313 18.76 -5.91 -9.92
C LYS A 313 18.55 -7.43 -9.87
N LYS A 314 17.83 -7.89 -8.84
CA LYS A 314 17.63 -9.30 -8.55
C LYS A 314 16.15 -9.65 -8.58
N ILE A 315 15.82 -10.76 -9.24
CA ILE A 315 14.51 -11.40 -9.11
C ILE A 315 14.58 -12.54 -8.10
N THR A 316 13.60 -12.60 -7.20
CA THR A 316 13.50 -13.61 -6.14
C THR A 316 12.10 -14.16 -6.08
N ARG A 317 11.96 -15.47 -5.84
CA ARG A 317 10.67 -16.09 -5.54
C ARG A 317 10.38 -15.89 -4.06
N GLU A 318 9.19 -15.38 -3.77
CA GLU A 318 8.80 -14.96 -2.42
C GLU A 318 7.69 -15.87 -1.90
N GLY A 319 7.86 -16.37 -0.68
CA GLY A 319 6.88 -17.20 0.02
C GLY A 319 6.27 -16.47 1.21
N TYR A 320 5.04 -16.82 1.58
CA TYR A 320 4.38 -16.29 2.77
C TYR A 320 3.75 -17.43 3.55
N ASP A 321 3.95 -17.44 4.87
CA ASP A 321 3.41 -18.47 5.75
C ASP A 321 1.94 -18.18 6.06
N HIS A 322 1.09 -18.50 5.09
CA HIS A 322 -0.35 -18.26 5.19
C HIS A 322 -0.98 -19.01 6.35
N VAL A 323 -0.58 -20.27 6.58
CA VAL A 323 -1.14 -21.11 7.64
C VAL A 323 -0.82 -20.49 8.99
N ARG A 324 0.46 -20.20 9.28
CA ARG A 324 0.85 -19.59 10.55
C ARG A 324 0.20 -18.23 10.78
N MET A 325 0.12 -17.38 9.75
CA MET A 325 -0.55 -16.10 9.87
C MET A 325 -2.02 -16.30 10.25
N ARG A 326 -2.75 -17.15 9.51
CA ARG A 326 -4.17 -17.42 9.74
C ARG A 326 -4.45 -18.08 11.08
N GLU A 327 -3.63 -19.04 11.52
CA GLU A 327 -3.72 -19.65 12.85
C GLU A 327 -3.53 -18.60 13.95
N THR A 328 -2.52 -17.73 13.81
CA THR A 328 -2.26 -16.64 14.77
C THR A 328 -3.45 -15.69 14.85
N ARG A 329 -4.03 -15.29 13.71
CA ARG A 329 -5.20 -14.40 13.67
C ARG A 329 -6.46 -15.08 14.20
N ALA A 330 -6.69 -16.36 13.87
CA ALA A 330 -7.83 -17.13 14.37
C ALA A 330 -7.77 -17.32 15.89
N SER A 331 -6.58 -17.55 16.44
CA SER A 331 -6.34 -17.61 17.89
C SER A 331 -6.70 -16.27 18.57
N ALA A 332 -6.26 -15.15 18.01
CA ALA A 332 -6.60 -13.82 18.52
C ALA A 332 -8.12 -13.54 18.51
N ILE A 333 -8.81 -13.93 17.43
CA ILE A 333 -10.27 -13.83 17.31
C ILE A 333 -10.95 -14.69 18.38
N SER A 334 -10.54 -15.95 18.52
CA SER A 334 -11.11 -16.89 19.49
C SER A 334 -10.95 -16.39 20.92
N LEU A 335 -9.76 -15.87 21.26
CA LEU A 335 -9.48 -15.27 22.55
C LEU A 335 -10.41 -14.08 22.81
N ALA A 336 -10.56 -13.16 21.84
CA ALA A 336 -11.48 -12.05 21.98
C ALA A 336 -12.93 -12.52 22.17
N SER A 337 -13.43 -13.43 21.32
CA SER A 337 -14.78 -13.99 21.45
C SER A 337 -15.05 -14.61 22.82
N SER A 338 -14.07 -15.28 23.43
CA SER A 338 -14.22 -15.86 24.78
C SER A 338 -14.49 -14.80 25.86
N THR A 339 -13.93 -13.58 25.70
CA THR A 339 -14.10 -12.49 26.67
C THR A 339 -15.48 -11.83 26.62
N LEU A 340 -16.26 -12.06 25.55
CA LEU A 340 -17.63 -11.56 25.43
C LEU A 340 -18.57 -12.20 26.47
N PHE A 341 -18.26 -13.43 26.89
CA PHE A 341 -19.01 -14.17 27.90
C PHE A 341 -18.43 -14.02 29.32
N SER A 342 -17.36 -13.24 29.48
CA SER A 342 -16.72 -13.01 30.77
C SER A 342 -17.64 -12.22 31.70
N THR A 343 -17.73 -12.67 32.96
CA THR A 343 -18.44 -11.96 34.03
C THR A 343 -17.59 -10.88 34.69
N ASP A 344 -16.30 -10.80 34.34
CA ASP A 344 -15.39 -9.77 34.84
C ASP A 344 -15.74 -8.41 34.21
N GLN A 345 -16.33 -7.55 35.03
CA GLN A 345 -16.76 -6.19 34.67
C GLN A 345 -15.65 -5.15 34.84
N ASP A 346 -14.54 -5.51 35.49
CA ASP A 346 -13.43 -4.59 35.74
C ASP A 346 -12.53 -4.42 34.50
N ARG A 347 -12.76 -5.24 33.46
CA ARG A 347 -11.98 -5.25 32.22
C ARG A 347 -12.81 -4.86 31.00
N ALA A 348 -12.27 -3.91 30.24
CA ALA A 348 -12.92 -3.32 29.08
C ALA A 348 -12.39 -3.86 27.75
N TRP A 349 -13.16 -3.65 26.69
CA TRP A 349 -12.64 -3.67 25.32
C TRP A 349 -12.18 -2.26 24.95
N ALA A 350 -10.89 -2.10 24.68
CA ALA A 350 -10.31 -0.84 24.25
C ALA A 350 -10.51 -0.68 22.73
N VAL A 351 -11.14 0.41 22.31
CA VAL A 351 -11.32 0.74 20.89
C VAL A 351 -10.42 1.91 20.52
N VAL A 352 -9.29 1.61 19.88
CA VAL A 352 -8.27 2.57 19.51
C VAL A 352 -8.57 3.23 18.17
N LEU A 353 -8.66 4.56 18.17
CA LEU A 353 -8.70 5.40 16.99
C LEU A 353 -7.33 6.05 16.77
N GLY A 354 -6.72 5.75 15.63
CA GLY A 354 -5.44 6.34 15.22
C GLY A 354 -5.57 7.82 14.91
N THR A 355 -4.75 8.65 15.53
CA THR A 355 -4.73 10.10 15.28
C THR A 355 -3.56 10.54 14.40
N LEU A 356 -2.75 9.60 13.90
CA LEU A 356 -1.68 9.91 12.94
C LEU A 356 -2.28 10.21 11.55
N GLY A 357 -2.16 11.47 11.13
CA GLY A 357 -2.73 11.97 9.88
C GLY A 357 -4.22 11.63 9.72
N ARG A 358 -4.53 10.82 8.70
CA ARG A 358 -5.89 10.38 8.36
C ARG A 358 -6.08 8.86 8.46
N GLN A 359 -5.24 8.17 9.24
CA GLN A 359 -5.34 6.71 9.40
C GLN A 359 -6.65 6.29 10.08
N GLY A 360 -7.03 6.98 11.15
CA GLY A 360 -8.26 6.68 11.90
C GLY A 360 -9.52 7.05 11.13
N SER A 361 -10.52 6.18 11.20
CA SER A 361 -11.83 6.41 10.58
C SER A 361 -12.95 6.46 11.61
N LEU A 362 -13.59 7.62 11.74
CA LEU A 362 -14.76 7.78 12.60
C LEU A 362 -15.95 6.91 12.16
N SER A 363 -16.09 6.61 10.86
CA SER A 363 -17.15 5.73 10.38
C SER A 363 -16.92 4.29 10.83
N VAL A 364 -15.67 3.83 10.77
CA VAL A 364 -15.28 2.49 11.24
C VAL A 364 -15.42 2.40 12.75
N LEU A 365 -14.93 3.41 13.49
CA LEU A 365 -15.10 3.50 14.94
C LEU A 365 -16.58 3.39 15.34
N LYS A 366 -17.45 4.15 14.66
CA LYS A 366 -18.89 4.10 14.89
C LYS A 366 -19.48 2.74 14.57
N SER A 367 -19.11 2.12 13.45
CA SER A 367 -19.59 0.77 13.09
C SER A 367 -19.21 -0.27 14.14
N ILE A 368 -17.96 -0.25 14.60
CA ILE A 368 -17.45 -1.20 15.59
C ILE A 368 -18.11 -0.99 16.95
N THR A 369 -18.14 0.24 17.44
CA THR A 369 -18.76 0.56 18.75
C THR A 369 -20.26 0.24 18.74
N THR A 370 -20.99 0.57 17.67
CA THR A 370 -22.41 0.20 17.52
C THR A 370 -22.59 -1.32 17.53
N GLY A 371 -21.76 -2.05 16.78
CA GLY A 371 -21.81 -3.51 16.74
C GLY A 371 -21.58 -4.15 18.10
N LEU A 372 -20.60 -3.64 18.86
CA LEU A 372 -20.30 -4.11 20.21
C LEU A 372 -21.43 -3.82 21.19
N THR A 373 -21.94 -2.58 21.23
CA THR A 373 -23.04 -2.20 22.14
C THR A 373 -24.32 -3.00 21.87
N LEU A 374 -24.63 -3.29 20.60
CA LEU A 374 -25.83 -4.06 20.25
C LEU A 374 -25.72 -5.55 20.60
N ASN A 375 -24.53 -6.15 20.44
CA ASN A 375 -24.36 -7.59 20.65
C ASN A 375 -23.97 -7.92 22.10
N ASN A 376 -23.31 -7.00 22.81
CA ASN A 376 -22.79 -7.20 24.16
C ASN A 376 -22.92 -5.91 24.99
N PRO A 377 -24.15 -5.49 25.35
CA PRO A 377 -24.38 -4.22 26.05
C PRO A 377 -23.78 -4.16 27.44
N GLN A 378 -23.45 -5.31 28.04
CA GLN A 378 -22.81 -5.39 29.35
C GLN A 378 -21.28 -5.21 29.31
N LYS A 379 -20.64 -5.25 28.12
CA LYS A 379 -19.19 -5.11 28.04
C LYS A 379 -18.80 -3.64 27.99
N THR A 380 -17.97 -3.22 28.94
CA THR A 380 -17.43 -1.86 28.97
C THR A 380 -16.55 -1.59 27.74
N LEU A 381 -16.85 -0.52 27.00
CA LEU A 381 -16.06 -0.07 25.85
C LEU A 381 -15.32 1.22 26.22
N ILE A 382 -14.01 1.26 26.00
CA ILE A 382 -13.20 2.45 26.25
C ILE A 382 -12.59 2.94 24.94
N PRO A 383 -12.98 4.11 24.41
CA PRO A 383 -12.31 4.71 23.27
C PRO A 383 -10.93 5.23 23.69
N ILE A 384 -9.90 4.95 22.90
CA ILE A 384 -8.53 5.44 23.14
C ILE A 384 -8.04 6.13 21.87
N LEU A 385 -7.50 7.34 22.00
CA LEU A 385 -6.87 8.08 20.91
C LEU A 385 -5.36 7.94 21.01
N ILE A 386 -4.71 7.44 19.95
CA ILE A 386 -3.25 7.27 19.91
C ILE A 386 -2.75 7.62 18.51
N SER A 387 -1.70 8.43 18.38
CA SER A 387 -1.07 8.69 17.10
C SER A 387 -0.38 7.43 16.57
N GLU A 388 0.62 6.95 17.29
CA GLU A 388 1.37 5.75 16.99
C GLU A 388 1.04 4.64 18.00
N LEU A 389 0.41 3.58 17.49
CA LEU A 389 0.09 2.40 18.28
C LEU A 389 1.38 1.70 18.69
N SER A 390 1.59 1.51 19.99
CA SER A 390 2.80 0.90 20.53
C SER A 390 2.45 -0.07 21.66
N ALA A 391 3.06 -1.25 21.63
CA ALA A 391 2.98 -2.25 22.68
C ALA A 391 3.37 -1.68 24.05
N ILE A 392 4.40 -0.82 24.09
CA ILE A 392 4.89 -0.19 25.32
C ILE A 392 3.79 0.69 25.94
N LYS A 393 3.12 1.52 25.13
CA LYS A 393 2.06 2.44 25.62
C LYS A 393 0.83 1.66 26.10
N LEU A 394 0.36 0.71 25.30
CA LEU A 394 -0.81 -0.10 25.66
C LEU A 394 -0.53 -1.04 26.83
N GLY A 395 0.72 -1.49 26.99
CA GLY A 395 1.16 -2.32 28.11
C GLY A 395 0.96 -1.67 29.48
N LEU A 396 0.93 -0.32 29.55
CA LEU A 396 0.67 0.41 30.80
C LEU A 396 -0.77 0.27 31.31
N ILE A 397 -1.70 -0.08 30.41
CA ILE A 397 -3.13 -0.23 30.73
C ILE A 397 -3.63 -1.66 30.52
N SER A 398 -2.72 -2.61 30.25
CA SER A 398 -3.02 -4.01 29.94
C SER A 398 -3.91 -4.67 31.01
N LYS A 399 -3.67 -4.37 32.29
CA LYS A 399 -4.42 -4.92 33.44
C LYS A 399 -5.93 -4.65 33.39
N SER A 400 -6.36 -3.56 32.76
CA SER A 400 -7.77 -3.13 32.71
C SER A 400 -8.44 -3.41 31.36
N ILE A 401 -7.76 -4.10 30.43
CA ILE A 401 -8.28 -4.38 29.10
C ILE A 401 -8.22 -5.88 28.79
N ASP A 402 -9.29 -6.39 28.18
CA ASP A 402 -9.38 -7.77 27.71
C ASP A 402 -9.05 -7.91 26.23
N VAL A 403 -9.38 -6.89 25.44
CA VAL A 403 -9.19 -6.86 23.98
C VAL A 403 -8.82 -5.45 23.58
N CYS A 404 -7.88 -5.34 22.64
CA CYS A 404 -7.57 -4.08 21.98
C CYS A 404 -8.03 -4.15 20.52
N ILE A 405 -8.85 -3.20 20.10
CA ILE A 405 -9.31 -3.06 18.72
C ILE A 405 -8.64 -1.83 18.14
N GLN A 406 -7.80 -1.99 17.12
CA GLN A 406 -7.26 -0.84 16.40
C GLN A 406 -8.05 -0.58 15.12
N THR A 407 -8.42 0.68 14.89
CA THR A 407 -9.18 1.13 13.70
C THR A 407 -8.30 1.92 12.71
N SER A 408 -6.99 1.69 12.75
CA SER A 408 -5.95 2.44 12.05
C SER A 408 -5.32 1.58 10.94
N CYS A 409 -3.99 1.44 10.89
CA CYS A 409 -3.33 0.55 9.94
C CYS A 409 -3.62 -0.94 10.26
N PRO A 410 -4.30 -1.71 9.38
CA PRO A 410 -4.63 -3.11 9.65
C PRO A 410 -3.40 -4.02 9.81
N ARG A 411 -2.27 -3.64 9.19
CA ARG A 411 -1.00 -4.36 9.32
C ARG A 411 -0.48 -4.42 10.75
N LEU A 412 -0.88 -3.49 11.62
CA LEU A 412 -0.51 -3.52 13.04
C LEU A 412 -0.94 -4.81 13.73
N SER A 413 -2.16 -5.27 13.42
CA SER A 413 -2.70 -6.52 13.94
C SER A 413 -2.11 -7.76 13.25
N ILE A 414 -1.88 -7.68 11.94
CA ILE A 414 -1.42 -8.83 11.14
C ILE A 414 0.04 -9.16 11.47
N ASP A 415 0.90 -8.15 11.49
CA ASP A 415 2.36 -8.34 11.60
C ASP A 415 2.82 -8.43 13.05
N TRP A 416 2.27 -7.58 13.93
CA TRP A 416 2.73 -7.42 15.31
C TRP A 416 1.68 -7.78 16.37
N GLY A 417 0.50 -8.24 15.96
CA GLY A 417 -0.62 -8.44 16.89
C GLY A 417 -0.35 -9.47 17.99
N HIS A 418 0.57 -10.42 17.77
CA HIS A 418 0.98 -11.43 18.76
C HIS A 418 1.97 -10.88 19.80
N ASP A 419 2.75 -9.86 19.43
CA ASP A 419 3.73 -9.21 20.31
C ASP A 419 3.13 -8.03 21.08
N PHE A 420 1.90 -7.63 20.74
CA PHE A 420 1.41 -6.31 21.11
C PHE A 420 1.14 -6.14 22.60
N LEU A 421 0.55 -7.14 23.25
CA LEU A 421 0.15 -7.02 24.64
C LEU A 421 0.22 -8.36 25.37
N VAL A 422 1.22 -8.46 26.25
CA VAL A 422 1.30 -9.48 27.28
C VAL A 422 1.25 -8.77 28.62
N ASP A 423 0.21 -9.05 29.40
CA ASP A 423 0.13 -8.63 30.79
C ASP A 423 1.05 -9.54 31.60
N ARG A 424 2.26 -9.03 31.87
CA ARG A 424 3.21 -9.63 32.80
C ARG A 424 2.86 -9.10 34.18
N SER A 425 2.12 -9.88 34.98
CA SER A 425 2.01 -9.56 36.39
C SER A 425 3.43 -9.48 36.99
N SER A 426 3.64 -8.52 37.88
CA SER A 426 4.95 -8.03 38.29
C SER A 426 5.91 -9.12 38.78
N SER A 427 6.96 -9.41 38.00
CA SER A 427 8.21 -9.95 38.51
C SER A 427 9.01 -8.84 39.20
N SER A 428 8.52 -8.37 40.36
CA SER A 428 9.32 -7.59 41.30
C SER A 428 9.50 -8.37 42.59
N SER A 429 10.57 -9.16 42.63
CA SER A 429 11.44 -9.42 43.79
C SER A 429 10.81 -9.27 45.19
N THR A 430 10.31 -10.37 45.74
CA THR A 430 10.50 -10.64 47.18
C THR A 430 10.63 -12.15 47.39
N SER A 431 11.74 -12.54 47.99
CA SER A 431 12.06 -13.89 48.44
C SER A 431 10.99 -14.48 49.36
N ASN A 432 10.80 -15.79 49.23
CA ASN A 432 10.15 -16.73 50.15
C ASN A 432 8.61 -16.76 50.13
N LYS A 433 8.06 -17.76 49.42
CA LYS A 433 7.28 -18.85 50.02
C LYS A 433 6.95 -19.92 48.98
N GLU A 434 7.49 -21.11 49.22
CA GLU A 434 7.13 -22.34 48.53
C GLU A 434 5.78 -22.83 49.08
N SER A 435 4.67 -22.54 48.38
CA SER A 435 3.46 -23.37 48.32
C SER A 435 2.29 -22.57 47.73
N GLU A 436 2.15 -22.61 46.41
CA GLU A 436 0.91 -22.47 45.61
C GLU A 436 1.33 -22.35 44.13
N LYS A 437 1.65 -23.49 43.52
CA LYS A 437 2.08 -23.60 42.11
C LYS A 437 0.87 -23.99 41.25
N GLU A 438 0.18 -22.99 40.71
CA GLU A 438 -0.56 -23.00 39.42
C GLU A 438 -1.44 -21.73 39.34
N SER A 439 -0.96 -20.65 38.69
CA SER A 439 -1.79 -19.70 37.88
C SER A 439 -1.27 -18.25 37.75
N GLU A 440 0.03 -17.98 37.63
CA GLU A 440 0.46 -16.72 36.99
C GLU A 440 1.06 -17.03 35.62
N ARG A 441 0.18 -17.31 34.64
CA ARG A 441 0.58 -17.29 33.24
C ARG A 441 0.41 -15.87 32.74
N ASP A 442 1.43 -15.39 32.03
CA ASP A 442 1.37 -14.22 31.17
C ASP A 442 0.05 -14.20 30.37
N ARG A 443 -0.79 -13.19 30.60
CA ARG A 443 -2.10 -13.07 29.94
C ARG A 443 -1.93 -12.29 28.64
N VAL A 444 -2.25 -12.92 27.52
CA VAL A 444 -2.24 -12.28 26.21
C VAL A 444 -3.50 -11.44 26.02
N ILE A 445 -3.36 -10.22 25.52
CA ILE A 445 -4.48 -9.37 25.12
C ILE A 445 -4.46 -9.29 23.59
N PRO A 446 -5.49 -9.80 22.89
CA PRO A 446 -5.49 -9.81 21.44
C PRO A 446 -5.64 -8.38 20.90
N LEU A 447 -4.78 -8.03 19.94
CA LEU A 447 -4.94 -6.86 19.09
C LEU A 447 -5.69 -7.26 17.82
N LEU A 448 -6.91 -6.76 17.63
CA LEU A 448 -7.75 -7.02 16.46
C LEU A 448 -7.85 -5.81 15.53
N ASN A 449 -7.96 -6.06 14.23
CA ASN A 449 -8.46 -5.06 13.29
C ASN A 449 -9.99 -5.11 13.19
N PRO A 450 -10.61 -4.14 12.48
CA PRO A 450 -12.06 -4.03 12.41
C PRO A 450 -12.77 -5.25 11.78
N TYR A 451 -12.18 -5.91 10.77
CA TYR A 451 -12.75 -7.12 10.18
C TYR A 451 -12.81 -8.26 11.20
N GLU A 452 -11.72 -8.47 11.92
CA GLU A 452 -11.61 -9.54 12.91
C GLU A 452 -12.57 -9.36 14.08
N VAL A 453 -12.86 -8.11 14.46
CA VAL A 453 -13.91 -7.82 15.45
C VAL A 453 -15.29 -8.22 14.96
N LYS A 454 -15.61 -7.95 13.68
CA LYS A 454 -16.87 -8.38 13.08
C LYS A 454 -16.99 -9.91 13.08
N VAL A 455 -15.88 -10.62 12.83
CA VAL A 455 -15.82 -12.09 12.94
C VAL A 455 -16.01 -12.54 14.40
N ALA A 456 -15.32 -11.91 15.35
CA ALA A 456 -15.41 -12.26 16.77
C ALA A 456 -16.82 -12.07 17.34
N LEU A 457 -17.58 -11.12 16.79
CA LEU A 457 -18.99 -10.86 17.11
C LEU A 457 -19.98 -11.73 16.33
N GLY A 458 -19.51 -12.62 15.46
CA GLY A 458 -20.36 -13.47 14.61
C GLY A 458 -21.14 -12.70 13.54
N GLN A 459 -20.75 -11.46 13.22
CA GLN A 459 -21.42 -10.61 12.23
C GLN A 459 -20.99 -10.91 10.80
N VAL A 460 -19.79 -11.47 10.62
CA VAL A 460 -19.18 -11.77 9.33
C VAL A 460 -18.49 -13.14 9.41
N LYS A 461 -18.46 -13.86 8.29
CA LYS A 461 -17.74 -15.15 8.19
C LYS A 461 -16.22 -14.97 8.36
N SER A 462 -15.58 -15.92 9.03
CA SER A 462 -14.13 -16.01 9.16
C SER A 462 -13.47 -16.51 7.86
N PHE A 463 -12.15 -16.32 7.76
CA PHE A 463 -11.29 -16.94 6.74
C PHE A 463 -11.01 -18.42 7.05
N GLN A 464 -10.62 -19.19 6.02
CA GLN A 464 -10.20 -20.58 6.15
C GLN A 464 -8.72 -20.70 6.59
N ILE A 465 -8.41 -21.54 7.57
CA ILE A 465 -7.03 -21.75 8.05
C ILE A 465 -6.21 -22.54 7.03
N HIS A 466 -6.73 -23.68 6.57
CA HIS A 466 -6.13 -24.51 5.53
C HIS A 466 -6.93 -24.37 4.25
N THR A 467 -6.25 -24.13 3.13
CA THR A 467 -6.85 -24.20 1.79
C THR A 467 -6.76 -25.65 1.30
N SER A 468 -7.86 -26.40 1.32
CA SER A 468 -7.95 -27.68 0.61
C SER A 468 -7.89 -27.42 -0.90
N ILE A 469 -7.24 -28.30 -1.66
CA ILE A 469 -7.23 -28.25 -3.13
C ILE A 469 -8.59 -28.71 -3.71
N ASP A 470 -9.45 -29.34 -2.90
CA ASP A 470 -10.67 -30.03 -3.33
C ASP A 470 -12.00 -29.31 -3.03
N ASP A 471 -11.98 -28.04 -2.58
CA ASP A 471 -13.22 -27.34 -2.24
C ASP A 471 -13.83 -26.58 -3.44
N ASN A 472 -15.16 -26.64 -3.50
CA ASN A 472 -16.02 -26.26 -4.61
C ASN A 472 -15.91 -24.75 -4.92
N PRO A 473 -15.60 -24.33 -6.17
CA PRO A 473 -15.37 -22.92 -6.55
C PRO A 473 -16.61 -22.00 -6.46
N ASN A 474 -17.74 -22.51 -5.96
CA ASN A 474 -19.00 -21.80 -5.77
C ASN A 474 -19.36 -21.58 -4.30
N ASP A 475 -18.49 -21.93 -3.34
CA ASP A 475 -18.76 -21.57 -1.94
C ASP A 475 -18.44 -20.09 -1.73
N ASP A 476 -19.46 -19.31 -1.37
CA ASP A 476 -19.46 -17.85 -1.13
C ASP A 476 -18.68 -17.51 0.18
N LEU A 477 -17.49 -18.10 0.32
CA LEU A 477 -16.56 -17.94 1.42
C LEU A 477 -15.57 -16.81 1.09
N LEU A 478 -15.17 -16.06 2.12
CA LEU A 478 -13.86 -15.43 2.08
C LEU A 478 -12.82 -16.55 2.20
N GLU A 479 -12.51 -17.23 1.10
CA GLU A 479 -11.41 -18.21 1.02
C GLU A 479 -10.08 -17.62 1.54
N THR A 480 -9.96 -16.29 1.53
CA THR A 480 -8.74 -15.55 1.85
C THR A 480 -8.98 -14.41 2.82
N TYR A 481 -7.99 -14.14 3.67
CA TYR A 481 -7.96 -13.00 4.56
C TYR A 481 -8.01 -11.68 3.75
N PRO A 482 -8.91 -10.73 4.08
CA PRO A 482 -9.13 -9.54 3.26
C PRO A 482 -8.01 -8.50 3.41
N MET A 483 -7.49 -8.01 2.29
CA MET A 483 -6.60 -6.84 2.23
C MET A 483 -7.23 -5.74 1.38
N ASP A 484 -8.38 -5.23 1.81
CA ASP A 484 -9.22 -4.30 1.05
C ASP A 484 -9.52 -3.00 1.83
N PHE A 485 -8.69 -2.66 2.82
CA PHE A 485 -9.01 -1.64 3.83
C PHE A 485 -9.30 -0.27 3.22
N TYR A 486 -8.58 0.17 2.20
CA TYR A 486 -8.89 1.42 1.48
C TYR A 486 -9.53 1.19 0.11
N ALA A 487 -10.04 -0.01 -0.17
CA ALA A 487 -10.69 -0.28 -1.44
C ALA A 487 -12.07 0.39 -1.52
N ASP A 488 -12.39 0.95 -2.68
CA ASP A 488 -13.73 1.49 -2.98
C ASP A 488 -14.81 0.41 -3.02
N GLN A 489 -14.41 -0.82 -3.35
CA GLN A 489 -15.25 -2.01 -3.40
C GLN A 489 -14.98 -2.92 -2.19
N SER A 490 -14.59 -2.32 -1.06
CA SER A 490 -14.35 -3.08 0.17
C SER A 490 -15.57 -3.86 0.63
N LEU A 491 -15.31 -5.03 1.22
CA LEU A 491 -16.24 -6.10 1.54
C LEU A 491 -17.23 -5.75 2.66
N GLY A 492 -16.97 -4.74 3.49
CA GLY A 492 -17.93 -4.32 4.50
C GLY A 492 -17.56 -3.07 5.28
N ASP A 493 -18.45 -2.71 6.20
CA ASP A 493 -18.43 -1.45 6.96
C ASP A 493 -17.29 -1.34 8.00
N TRP A 494 -16.42 -2.33 8.05
CA TRP A 494 -15.17 -2.34 8.81
C TRP A 494 -14.03 -1.57 8.09
N THR A 495 -14.28 -1.03 6.90
CA THR A 495 -13.30 -0.25 6.13
C THR A 495 -13.70 1.23 6.00
N PRO A 496 -12.74 2.17 5.86
CA PRO A 496 -13.07 3.61 5.74
C PRO A 496 -13.80 4.01 4.45
N ARG A 497 -13.76 3.19 3.40
CA ARG A 497 -14.31 3.52 2.07
C ARG A 497 -15.57 2.73 1.70
N HIS A 498 -16.04 1.84 2.57
CA HIS A 498 -17.28 1.10 2.34
C HIS A 498 -18.47 2.04 2.08
N GLY A 499 -19.26 1.72 1.06
CA GLY A 499 -20.46 2.48 0.69
C GLY A 499 -20.22 3.82 -0.02
N ARG A 500 -18.99 4.33 -0.14
CA ARG A 500 -18.72 5.66 -0.74
C ARG A 500 -19.03 5.77 -2.24
N ASN A 501 -19.05 4.65 -2.96
CA ASN A 501 -19.34 4.61 -4.41
C ASN A 501 -20.63 3.86 -4.77
N ILE A 502 -21.46 3.52 -3.78
CA ILE A 502 -22.79 2.97 -4.05
C ILE A 502 -23.67 4.14 -4.47
N ARG A 503 -23.89 4.29 -5.79
CA ARG A 503 -24.96 5.18 -6.26
C ARG A 503 -26.26 4.68 -5.60
N PRO A 504 -27.05 5.55 -4.95
CA PRO A 504 -28.37 5.13 -4.49
C PRO A 504 -29.10 4.55 -5.69
N LYS A 505 -29.62 3.33 -5.56
CA LYS A 505 -30.54 2.78 -6.56
C LYS A 505 -31.63 3.84 -6.70
N ARG A 506 -31.77 4.41 -7.91
CA ARG A 506 -32.94 5.24 -8.21
C ARG A 506 -34.15 4.34 -8.00
N SER A 507 -34.89 4.61 -6.94
CA SER A 507 -36.21 4.02 -6.66
C SER A 507 -37.16 4.32 -7.81
#